data_AF-A0A521Z8R9-F1
#
_entry.id   AF-A0A521Z8R9-F1
#
_cell.length_a   1.000
_cell.length_b   1.000
_cell.length_c   1.000
_cell.angle_alpha   90.00
_cell.angle_beta   90.00
_cell.angle_gamma   90.00
#
_symmetry.space_group_name_H-M   'P 1'
#
loop_
_entity.id
_entity.type
_entity.pdbx_description
1 polymer ?
#
loop_
_entity_poly.entity_id
_entity_poly.type
_entity_poly.pdbx_seq_one_letter_code
_entity_poly.pdbx_strand_id
1 'polypeptide(L)' 'MAVPKKRTSKTRRNQRRSHDALKAPALQLASDGSLAPRRLHKAISLGLTKLVRRER' A
#
# COMPACT_ATOMS: atom_id res chain seq x y z
N MET A 1 6.57 32.42 -19.96
CA MET A 1 6.42 31.20 -19.13
C MET A 1 5.07 31.22 -18.45
N ALA A 2 4.29 30.13 -18.54
CA ALA A 2 2.97 30.06 -17.91
C ALA A 2 3.11 29.90 -16.39
N VAL A 3 2.39 30.71 -15.61
CA VAL A 3 2.40 30.66 -14.14
C VAL A 3 0.98 30.77 -13.57
N PRO A 4 0.70 30.16 -12.40
CA PRO A 4 -0.61 30.29 -11.76
C PRO A 4 -0.90 31.74 -11.36
N LYS A 5 -1.99 32.31 -11.87
CA LYS A 5 -2.39 33.68 -11.54
C LYS A 5 -2.87 33.83 -10.09
N LYS A 6 -3.43 32.76 -9.50
CA LYS A 6 -4.00 32.75 -8.15
C LYS A 6 -3.65 31.45 -7.42
N ARG A 7 -3.57 31.53 -6.08
CA ARG A 7 -3.36 30.38 -5.22
C ARG A 7 -4.58 29.45 -5.25
N THR A 8 -4.36 28.16 -5.38
CA THR A 8 -5.44 27.16 -5.29
C THR A 8 -5.95 27.04 -3.85
N SER A 9 -7.27 27.07 -3.65
CA SER A 9 -7.87 26.87 -2.33
C SER A 9 -7.55 25.49 -1.76
N LYS A 10 -7.61 25.36 -0.42
CA LYS A 10 -7.43 24.07 0.27
C LYS A 10 -8.42 23.03 -0.23
N THR A 11 -9.69 23.42 -0.45
CA THR A 11 -10.75 22.56 -0.97
C THR A 11 -10.41 21.99 -2.35
N ARG A 12 -10.03 22.83 -3.33
CA ARG A 12 -9.68 22.38 -4.69
C ARG A 12 -8.43 21.50 -4.70
N ARG A 13 -7.43 21.81 -3.86
CA ARG A 13 -6.25 20.98 -3.68
C ARG A 13 -6.62 19.59 -3.12
N ASN A 14 -7.47 19.54 -2.09
CA ASN A 14 -7.86 18.29 -1.46
C ASN A 14 -8.76 17.44 -2.37
N GLN A 15 -9.67 18.06 -3.13
CA GLN A 15 -10.46 17.37 -4.17
C GLN A 15 -9.56 16.76 -5.25
N ARG A 16 -8.50 17.45 -5.67
CA ARG A 16 -7.54 16.87 -6.62
C ARG A 16 -6.81 15.65 -6.01
N ARG A 17 -6.45 15.72 -4.73
CA ARG A 17 -5.73 14.65 -4.01
C ARG A 17 -6.61 13.53 -3.47
N SER A 18 -7.92 13.58 -3.66
CA SER A 18 -8.84 12.51 -3.20
C SER A 18 -8.55 11.17 -3.88
N HIS A 19 -7.90 11.20 -5.04
CA HIS A 19 -7.54 10.03 -5.83
C HIS A 19 -6.15 9.47 -5.49
N ASP A 20 -5.41 10.11 -4.57
CA ASP A 20 -4.03 9.72 -4.24
C ASP A 20 -3.96 8.60 -3.17
N ALA A 21 -5.10 8.06 -2.75
CA ALA A 21 -5.15 7.01 -1.74
C ALA A 21 -4.47 5.71 -2.25
N LEU A 22 -3.45 5.26 -1.50
CA LEU A 22 -2.75 4.02 -1.81
C LEU A 22 -3.63 2.80 -1.48
N LYS A 23 -3.61 1.79 -2.36
CA LYS A 23 -4.27 0.51 -2.12
C LYS A 23 -3.35 -0.40 -1.32
N ALA A 24 -3.78 -0.80 -0.13
CA ALA A 24 -3.08 -1.81 0.65
C ALA A 24 -3.08 -3.16 -0.09
N PRO A 25 -1.99 -3.94 -0.03
CA PRO A 25 -1.95 -5.26 -0.62
C PRO A 25 -2.92 -6.20 0.10
N ALA A 26 -3.60 -7.06 -0.66
CA ALA A 26 -4.44 -8.10 -0.09
C ALA A 26 -3.56 -9.15 0.63
N LEU A 27 -3.90 -9.42 1.89
CA LEU A 27 -3.27 -10.47 2.70
C LEU A 27 -4.06 -11.76 2.56
N GLN A 28 -3.35 -12.88 2.51
CA GLN A 28 -3.89 -14.23 2.47
C GLN A 28 -3.28 -15.04 3.60
N LEU A 29 -4.02 -16.02 4.10
CA LEU A 29 -3.49 -16.98 5.05
C LEU A 29 -2.51 -17.90 4.31
N ALA A 30 -1.25 -17.93 4.75
CA ALA A 30 -0.24 -18.83 4.25
C ALA A 30 -0.28 -20.17 5.00
N SER A 31 0.44 -21.17 4.47
CA SER A 31 0.50 -22.53 5.04
C SER A 31 1.11 -22.61 6.44
N ASP A 32 1.92 -21.61 6.83
CA ASP A 32 2.50 -21.49 8.17
C ASP A 32 1.59 -20.76 9.17
N GLY A 33 0.37 -20.40 8.76
CA GLY A 33 -0.59 -19.64 9.56
C GLY A 33 -0.35 -18.13 9.57
N SER A 34 0.67 -17.62 8.87
CA SER A 34 0.92 -16.18 8.79
C SER A 34 0.02 -15.49 7.76
N LEU A 35 -0.37 -14.24 8.05
CA LEU A 35 -1.07 -13.37 7.10
C LEU A 35 -0.06 -12.67 6.19
N ALA A 36 0.10 -13.19 4.97
CA ALA A 36 1.11 -12.72 4.04
C ALA A 36 0.52 -12.17 2.74
N PRO A 37 1.19 -11.22 2.06
CA PRO A 37 0.79 -10.81 0.73
C PRO A 37 0.82 -11.98 -0.25
N ARG A 38 -0.15 -12.06 -1.17
CA ARG A 38 -0.25 -13.14 -2.18
C ARG A 38 1.07 -13.44 -2.91
N ARG A 39 1.90 -12.42 -3.17
CA ARG A 39 3.22 -12.58 -3.81
C ARG A 39 4.18 -13.49 -3.02
N LEU A 40 4.12 -13.44 -1.68
CA LEU A 40 4.99 -14.22 -0.80
C LEU A 40 4.39 -15.58 -0.42
N HIS A 41 3.10 -15.80 -0.68
CA HIS A 41 2.41 -17.05 -0.34
C HIS A 41 3.15 -18.30 -0.87
N LYS A 42 3.61 -18.28 -2.13
CA LYS A 42 4.34 -19.43 -2.71
C LYS A 42 5.69 -19.66 -2.02
N ALA A 43 6.44 -18.61 -1.72
CA ALA A 43 7.76 -18.73 -1.07
C ALA A 43 7.64 -19.22 0.38
N ILE A 44 6.61 -18.76 1.10
CA ILE A 44 6.28 -19.23 2.45
C ILE A 44 5.83 -20.69 2.42
N SER A 45 4.98 -21.07 1.45
CA SER A 45 4.54 -22.45 1.27
C SER A 45 5.67 -23.43 0.97
N LEU A 46 6.73 -22.98 0.30
CA LEU A 46 7.93 -23.77 0.03
C LEU A 46 8.93 -23.76 1.20
N GLY A 47 8.64 -23.04 2.29
CA GLY A 47 9.53 -22.92 3.45
C GLY A 47 10.77 -22.05 3.23
N LEU A 48 10.83 -21.30 2.13
CA LEU A 48 12.01 -20.51 1.74
C LEU A 48 12.15 -19.20 2.54
N THR A 49 11.03 -18.68 3.03
CA THR A 49 10.96 -17.38 3.72
C THR A 49 9.87 -17.39 4.80
N LYS A 50 10.06 -16.64 5.89
CA LYS A 50 9.04 -16.41 6.92
C LYS A 50 8.70 -14.92 7.00
N LEU A 51 7.42 -14.60 7.13
CA LEU A 51 7.00 -13.21 7.35
C LEU A 51 7.20 -12.84 8.83
N VAL A 52 8.23 -12.06 9.13
CA VAL A 52 8.45 -11.51 10.47
C VAL A 52 7.76 -10.16 10.57
N ARG A 53 6.68 -10.09 11.36
CA ARG A 53 6.03 -8.82 11.67
C ARG A 53 6.92 -8.08 12.67
N ARG A 54 7.61 -7.03 12.21
CA ARG A 54 8.31 -6.11 13.11
C ARG A 54 7.31 -5.07 13.59
N GLU A 55 7.09 -5.03 14.90
CA GLU A 55 6.41 -3.90 15.53
C GLU A 55 7.31 -2.67 15.45
N ARG A 56 6.70 -1.50 15.21
CA ARG A 56 7.36 -0.21 15.11
C ARG A 56 7.15 0.56 16.39
#